data_AF-A0A158P3Y8-F1
#
_entry.id   AF-A0A158P3Y8-F1
#
_cell.length_a   1.000
_cell.length_b   1.000
_cell.length_c   1.000
_cell.angle_alpha   90.00
_cell.angle_beta   90.00
_cell.angle_gamma   90.00
#
_symmetry.space_group_name_H-M   'P 1'
#
loop_
_entity.id
_entity.type
_entity.pdbx_description
1 polymer ?
#
loop_
_entity_poly.entity_id
_entity_poly.type
_entity_poly.pdbx_seq_one_letter_code
_entity_poly.pdbx_strand_id
1 'polypeptide(L)'
;MVAKDPKMVTAMELMNPYEKPPSMSVSQSMKTFLYNRETGAFMGRTASSWGKIGLFYLIFYGVLAALVAICFWGFFQTLDPRIPRWQLERSIIGTNPGLGFRPMPPTENVESTLIWYKGTDNENFKHWVDSLQNFLKDYITPGSVLGLGANINKCDYNQPPPPGKVCDVDVKNWYPCTKENRYNYHKSAPCIFLKLNKIYGWRPDFYNDTEHLPEKMPLDLKEHIASLKGNNSLQLNTIWVSCEGENPADQENIGPINYLPRRGFPGYFYPYENSEGYLSPLVAVHFVRPRTGILINVECKAWAKNIKHSRNDKIGAVHFELMID
;
A
#
# COMPACT_ATOMS: atom_id res chain seq x y z
N MET A 1 -42.23 -32.39 -43.04
CA MET A 1 -43.46 -32.97 -42.48
C MET A 1 -43.05 -34.17 -41.66
N VAL A 2 -42.99 -34.02 -40.33
CA VAL A 2 -42.73 -35.13 -39.41
C VAL A 2 -44.07 -35.46 -38.77
N ALA A 3 -44.56 -36.67 -38.99
CA ALA A 3 -45.85 -37.13 -38.52
C ALA A 3 -45.88 -37.11 -36.98
N LYS A 4 -46.83 -36.38 -36.40
CA LYS A 4 -47.16 -36.50 -34.98
C LYS A 4 -47.96 -37.79 -34.80
N ASP A 5 -47.54 -38.62 -33.84
CA ASP A 5 -48.29 -39.79 -33.41
C ASP A 5 -49.69 -39.37 -32.88
N PRO A 6 -50.79 -39.89 -33.43
CA PRO A 6 -52.15 -39.48 -33.07
C PRO A 6 -52.51 -39.73 -31.60
N LYS A 7 -51.83 -40.70 -30.95
CA LYS A 7 -52.10 -41.11 -29.57
C LYS A 7 -51.53 -40.16 -28.50
N MET A 8 -50.50 -39.36 -28.84
CA MET A 8 -49.92 -38.40 -27.88
C MET A 8 -50.74 -37.11 -27.75
N VAL A 9 -51.52 -36.76 -28.77
CA VAL A 9 -52.37 -35.56 -28.74
C VAL A 9 -53.56 -35.78 -27.79
N THR A 10 -54.09 -36.99 -27.73
CA THR A 10 -55.31 -37.32 -26.96
C THR A 10 -55.10 -37.38 -25.45
N ALA A 11 -53.88 -37.69 -24.98
CA ALA A 11 -53.58 -37.75 -23.54
C ALA A 11 -53.30 -36.36 -22.94
N MET A 12 -52.85 -35.39 -23.74
CA MET A 12 -52.52 -34.04 -23.26
C MET A 12 -53.74 -33.13 -23.14
N GLU A 13 -54.85 -33.43 -23.83
CA GLU A 13 -56.13 -32.70 -23.71
C GLU A 13 -57.00 -33.17 -22.54
N LEU A 14 -56.61 -34.23 -21.81
CA LEU A 14 -57.43 -34.87 -20.78
C LEU A 14 -56.89 -34.73 -19.34
N MET A 15 -55.91 -33.85 -19.12
CA MET A 15 -55.38 -33.61 -17.77
C MET A 15 -56.05 -32.39 -17.15
N ASN A 16 -57.05 -32.65 -16.30
CA ASN A 16 -57.75 -31.62 -15.54
C ASN A 16 -56.77 -30.95 -14.56
N PRO A 17 -56.51 -29.63 -14.65
CA PRO A 17 -55.51 -28.94 -13.82
C PRO A 17 -55.86 -28.91 -12.32
N TYR A 18 -57.01 -29.43 -11.92
CA TYR A 18 -57.50 -29.50 -10.55
C TYR A 18 -57.32 -30.88 -9.87
N GLU A 19 -56.76 -31.89 -10.56
CA GLU A 19 -56.44 -33.17 -9.92
C GLU A 19 -55.14 -33.08 -9.10
N LYS A 20 -55.20 -33.56 -7.86
CA LYS A 20 -54.03 -33.61 -6.98
C LYS A 20 -53.02 -34.60 -7.57
N PRO A 21 -51.74 -34.20 -7.76
CA PRO A 21 -50.74 -35.10 -8.31
C PRO A 21 -50.57 -36.33 -7.41
N PRO A 22 -50.25 -37.50 -7.99
CA PRO A 22 -50.06 -38.73 -7.23
C PRO A 22 -48.99 -38.55 -6.14
N SER A 23 -49.22 -39.10 -4.94
CA SER A 23 -48.30 -38.95 -3.81
C SER A 23 -46.99 -39.68 -4.10
N MET A 24 -45.93 -38.92 -4.42
CA MET A 24 -44.58 -39.46 -4.67
C MET A 24 -43.73 -39.44 -3.40
N SER A 25 -42.85 -40.43 -3.23
CA SER A 25 -41.83 -40.43 -2.18
C SER A 25 -40.85 -39.25 -2.36
N VAL A 26 -40.34 -38.66 -1.28
CA VAL A 26 -39.45 -37.48 -1.29
C VAL A 26 -38.23 -37.69 -2.21
N SER A 27 -37.65 -38.89 -2.20
CA SER A 27 -36.50 -39.25 -3.05
C SER A 27 -36.87 -39.32 -4.54
N GLN A 28 -38.08 -39.80 -4.87
CA GLN A 28 -38.59 -39.82 -6.24
C GLN A 28 -38.94 -38.42 -6.71
N SER A 29 -39.52 -37.58 -5.85
CA SER A 29 -39.80 -36.17 -6.14
C SER A 29 -38.52 -35.39 -6.46
N MET A 30 -37.43 -35.59 -5.71
CA MET A 30 -36.14 -34.97 -6.01
C MET A 30 -35.52 -35.45 -7.33
N LYS A 31 -35.64 -36.75 -7.65
CA LYS A 31 -35.16 -37.30 -8.93
C LYS A 31 -35.95 -36.74 -10.11
N THR A 32 -37.27 -36.68 -10.00
CA THR A 32 -38.16 -36.11 -11.03
C THR A 32 -38.00 -34.59 -11.14
N PHE A 33 -37.68 -33.89 -10.05
CA PHE A 33 -37.35 -32.46 -10.05
C PHE A 33 -36.06 -32.17 -10.80
N LEU A 34 -34.99 -32.93 -10.54
CA LEU A 34 -33.71 -32.78 -11.24
C LEU A 34 -33.86 -33.06 -12.73
N TYR A 35 -34.43 -34.20 -13.09
CA TYR A 35 -34.66 -34.55 -14.49
C TYR A 35 -35.88 -35.45 -14.64
N ASN A 36 -36.90 -34.94 -15.33
CA ASN A 36 -38.08 -35.71 -15.67
C ASN A 36 -37.89 -36.37 -17.05
N ARG A 37 -37.70 -37.70 -17.06
CA ARG A 37 -37.47 -38.49 -18.29
C ARG A 37 -38.66 -38.49 -19.25
N GLU A 38 -39.88 -38.26 -18.77
CA GLU A 38 -41.10 -38.32 -19.59
C GLU A 38 -41.35 -37.02 -20.36
N THR A 39 -41.02 -35.87 -19.76
CA THR A 39 -41.20 -34.53 -20.36
C THR A 39 -39.90 -33.93 -20.90
N GLY A 40 -38.75 -34.56 -20.64
CA GLY A 40 -37.43 -34.02 -20.97
C GLY A 40 -37.10 -32.71 -20.25
N ALA A 41 -37.80 -32.42 -19.14
CA ALA A 41 -37.64 -31.20 -18.37
C ALA A 41 -36.53 -31.35 -17.31
N PHE A 42 -35.66 -30.35 -17.23
CA PHE A 42 -34.59 -30.25 -16.24
C PHE A 42 -34.93 -29.15 -15.24
N MET A 43 -34.89 -29.45 -13.93
CA MET A 43 -35.28 -28.51 -12.86
C MET A 43 -36.66 -27.86 -13.10
N GLY A 44 -37.63 -28.67 -13.53
CA GLY A 44 -39.01 -28.24 -13.75
C GLY A 44 -39.26 -27.41 -15.02
N ARG A 45 -38.29 -27.22 -15.93
CA ARG A 45 -38.49 -26.53 -17.22
C ARG A 45 -37.93 -27.32 -18.40
N THR A 46 -38.58 -27.22 -19.56
CA THR A 46 -38.10 -27.85 -20.80
C THR A 46 -36.85 -27.15 -21.33
N ALA A 47 -36.00 -27.85 -22.07
CA ALA A 47 -34.78 -27.28 -22.66
C ALA A 47 -35.06 -26.05 -23.55
N SER A 48 -36.20 -26.03 -24.27
CA SER A 48 -36.64 -24.87 -25.06
C SER A 48 -36.95 -23.65 -24.17
N SER A 49 -37.57 -23.85 -23.01
CA SER A 49 -37.84 -22.78 -22.05
C SER A 49 -36.53 -22.25 -21.45
N TRP A 50 -35.63 -23.14 -21.02
CA TRP A 50 -34.29 -22.77 -20.55
C TRP A 50 -33.49 -21.97 -21.59
N GLY A 51 -33.51 -22.39 -22.86
CA GLY A 51 -32.87 -21.64 -23.95
C GLY A 51 -33.45 -20.24 -24.15
N LYS A 52 -34.79 -20.10 -24.09
CA LYS A 52 -35.46 -18.78 -24.16
C LYS A 52 -35.09 -17.87 -22.99
N ILE A 53 -35.06 -18.42 -21.77
CA ILE A 53 -34.66 -17.69 -20.56
C ILE A 53 -33.19 -17.29 -20.63
N GLY A 54 -32.31 -18.22 -21.02
CA GLY A 54 -30.89 -17.96 -21.20
C GLY A 54 -30.63 -16.88 -22.24
N LEU A 55 -31.31 -16.94 -23.39
CA LEU A 55 -31.22 -15.92 -24.43
C LEU A 55 -31.74 -14.56 -23.94
N PHE A 56 -32.87 -14.53 -23.23
CA PHE A 56 -33.39 -13.31 -22.62
C PHE A 56 -32.37 -12.68 -21.67
N TYR A 57 -31.82 -13.44 -20.72
CA TYR A 57 -30.84 -12.91 -19.78
C TYR A 57 -29.52 -12.53 -20.45
N LEU A 58 -29.09 -13.26 -21.48
CA LEU A 58 -27.89 -12.92 -22.25
C LEU A 58 -28.06 -11.55 -22.93
N ILE A 59 -29.19 -11.32 -23.60
CA ILE A 59 -29.47 -10.03 -24.24
C ILE A 59 -29.66 -8.93 -23.18
N PHE A 60 -30.44 -9.19 -22.15
CA PHE A 60 -30.72 -8.23 -21.08
C PHE A 60 -29.44 -7.77 -20.37
N TYR A 61 -28.61 -8.71 -19.91
CA TYR A 61 -27.33 -8.36 -19.26
C TYR A 61 -26.32 -7.81 -20.26
N GLY A 62 -26.36 -8.21 -21.53
CA GLY A 62 -25.55 -7.61 -22.59
C GLY A 62 -25.85 -6.13 -22.78
N VAL A 63 -27.13 -5.76 -22.88
CA VAL A 63 -27.58 -4.36 -22.97
C VAL A 63 -27.24 -3.59 -21.70
N LEU A 64 -27.45 -4.18 -20.52
CA LEU A 64 -27.12 -3.56 -19.25
C LEU A 64 -25.60 -3.29 -19.12
N ALA A 65 -24.76 -4.27 -19.49
CA ALA A 65 -23.31 -4.12 -19.49
C ALA A 65 -22.86 -3.04 -20.48
N ALA A 66 -23.48 -2.95 -21.66
CA ALA A 66 -23.20 -1.90 -22.63
C ALA A 66 -23.55 -0.50 -22.08
N LEU A 67 -24.70 -0.36 -21.41
CA LEU A 67 -25.09 0.91 -20.77
C LEU A 67 -24.09 1.31 -19.69
N VAL A 68 -23.69 0.37 -18.82
CA VAL A 68 -22.68 0.61 -17.79
C VAL A 68 -21.33 1.00 -18.41
N ALA A 69 -20.90 0.34 -19.48
CA ALA A 69 -19.66 0.66 -20.19
C ALA A 69 -19.68 2.07 -20.80
N ILE A 70 -20.80 2.50 -21.39
CA ILE A 70 -20.97 3.87 -21.92
C ILE A 70 -20.91 4.90 -20.78
N CYS A 71 -21.57 4.64 -19.65
CA CYS A 71 -21.50 5.50 -18.48
C CYS A 71 -20.06 5.63 -17.93
N PHE A 72 -19.33 4.52 -17.82
CA PHE A 72 -17.92 4.55 -17.41
C PHE A 72 -17.04 5.27 -18.43
N TRP A 73 -17.26 5.05 -19.72
CA TRP A 73 -16.52 5.74 -20.77
C TRP A 73 -16.70 7.27 -20.66
N GLY A 74 -17.94 7.74 -20.52
CA GLY A 74 -18.23 9.16 -20.30
C GLY A 74 -17.60 9.71 -19.02
N PHE A 75 -17.63 8.93 -17.93
CA PHE A 75 -16.99 9.29 -16.67
C PHE A 75 -15.46 9.42 -16.81
N PHE A 76 -14.79 8.50 -17.50
CA PHE A 76 -13.34 8.55 -17.73
C PHE A 76 -12.92 9.76 -18.58
N GLN A 77 -13.78 10.27 -19.48
CA GLN A 77 -13.48 11.53 -20.19
C GLN A 77 -13.45 12.75 -19.27
N THR A 78 -14.06 12.68 -18.08
CA THR A 78 -14.04 13.79 -17.10
C THR A 78 -12.84 13.76 -16.15
N LEU A 79 -12.00 12.73 -16.24
CA LEU A 79 -10.84 12.54 -15.36
C LEU A 79 -9.54 12.85 -16.09
N ASP A 80 -8.69 13.66 -15.46
CA ASP A 80 -7.31 13.85 -15.89
C ASP A 80 -6.46 12.66 -15.40
N PRO A 81 -5.69 11.98 -16.27
CA PRO A 81 -4.83 10.86 -15.87
C PRO A 81 -3.63 11.28 -15.01
N ARG A 82 -3.24 12.56 -15.00
CA ARG A 82 -2.07 13.06 -14.27
C ARG A 82 -2.41 13.60 -12.89
N ILE A 83 -3.62 14.13 -12.70
CA ILE A 83 -3.98 14.89 -11.50
C ILE A 83 -5.28 14.34 -10.90
N PRO A 84 -5.30 13.98 -9.60
CA PRO A 84 -6.54 13.56 -8.96
C PRO A 84 -7.52 14.75 -8.87
N ARG A 85 -8.79 14.49 -9.21
CA ARG A 85 -9.87 15.49 -9.21
C ARG A 85 -10.14 16.07 -7.81
N TRP A 86 -10.09 15.22 -6.79
CA TRP A 86 -10.25 15.62 -5.39
C TRP A 86 -8.90 15.55 -4.71
N GLN A 87 -8.46 16.67 -4.15
CA GLN A 87 -7.13 16.82 -3.56
C GLN A 87 -7.24 17.19 -2.09
N LEU A 88 -6.24 16.77 -1.30
CA LEU A 88 -6.07 17.18 0.09
C LEU A 88 -7.36 16.95 0.91
N GLU A 89 -7.91 17.98 1.56
CA GLU A 89 -9.10 17.86 2.42
C GLU A 89 -10.36 17.41 1.69
N ARG A 90 -10.46 17.66 0.38
CA ARG A 90 -11.59 17.17 -0.43
C ARG A 90 -11.46 15.70 -0.80
N SER A 91 -10.28 15.12 -0.59
CA SER A 91 -9.99 13.72 -0.88
C SER A 91 -10.16 12.86 0.38
N ILE A 92 -10.48 11.58 0.19
CA ILE A 92 -10.58 10.60 1.29
C ILE A 92 -9.21 10.40 1.97
N ILE A 93 -8.11 10.61 1.23
CA ILE A 93 -6.73 10.50 1.73
C ILE A 93 -6.40 11.62 2.73
N GLY A 94 -7.01 12.80 2.57
CA GLY A 94 -6.81 13.95 3.45
C GLY A 94 -5.48 14.67 3.25
N THR A 95 -5.07 15.43 4.26
CA THR A 95 -3.86 16.28 4.29
C THR A 95 -2.72 15.71 5.12
N ASN A 96 -2.87 14.49 5.65
CA ASN A 96 -1.93 13.94 6.61
C ASN A 96 -1.23 12.70 6.06
N PRO A 97 0.05 12.78 5.68
CA PRO A 97 0.77 11.65 5.12
C PRO A 97 1.06 10.56 6.16
N GLY A 98 0.86 9.31 5.74
CA GLY A 98 1.36 8.16 6.48
C GLY A 98 2.87 7.99 6.34
N LEU A 99 3.47 7.30 7.31
CA LEU A 99 4.87 6.89 7.27
C LEU A 99 4.94 5.38 7.01
N GLY A 100 5.77 4.95 6.07
CA GLY A 100 6.01 3.56 5.75
C GLY A 100 7.45 3.16 6.08
N PHE A 101 7.66 1.87 6.38
CA PHE A 101 8.98 1.29 6.57
C PHE A 101 9.29 0.21 5.52
N ARG A 102 10.57 -0.06 5.30
CA ARG A 102 11.10 -1.14 4.47
C ARG A 102 12.32 -1.75 5.17
N PRO A 103 12.52 -3.07 5.10
CA PRO A 103 11.76 -4.04 4.32
C PRO A 103 10.43 -4.45 4.96
N MET A 104 9.51 -4.96 4.13
CA MET A 104 8.24 -5.54 4.59
C MET A 104 8.37 -7.06 4.77
N PRO A 105 7.63 -7.67 5.70
CA PRO A 105 7.62 -9.12 5.87
C PRO A 105 7.07 -9.86 4.65
N PRO A 106 7.30 -11.20 4.58
CA PRO A 106 6.83 -12.03 3.49
C PRO A 106 5.31 -11.97 3.31
N THR A 107 4.84 -12.29 2.10
CA THR A 107 3.42 -12.29 1.73
C THR A 107 2.56 -13.30 2.49
N GLU A 108 3.16 -14.25 3.20
CA GLU A 108 2.46 -15.19 4.06
C GLU A 108 2.03 -14.53 5.38
N ASN A 109 2.76 -13.50 5.84
CA ASN A 109 2.54 -12.80 7.10
C ASN A 109 2.37 -11.28 6.88
N VAL A 110 1.57 -10.88 5.88
CA VAL A 110 1.38 -9.45 5.50
C VAL A 110 0.79 -8.61 6.63
N GLU A 111 0.03 -9.22 7.53
CA GLU A 111 -0.57 -8.54 8.69
C GLU A 111 0.46 -8.26 9.81
N SER A 112 1.56 -9.01 9.83
CA SER A 112 2.63 -8.80 10.79
C SER A 112 3.50 -7.62 10.38
N THR A 113 4.03 -6.90 11.37
CA THR A 113 5.08 -5.90 11.18
C THR A 113 6.42 -6.39 11.73
N LEU A 114 6.57 -7.70 11.94
CA LEU A 114 7.74 -8.32 12.52
C LEU A 114 8.88 -8.46 11.50
N ILE A 115 10.02 -7.90 11.85
CA ILE A 115 11.32 -8.14 11.23
C ILE A 115 12.09 -9.08 12.15
N TRP A 116 11.94 -10.38 11.90
CA TRP A 116 12.71 -11.40 12.59
C TRP A 116 13.83 -11.91 11.69
N TYR A 117 15.06 -11.95 12.23
CA TYR A 117 16.14 -12.66 11.57
C TYR A 117 17.21 -13.16 12.53
N LYS A 118 17.97 -14.15 12.07
CA LYS A 118 19.19 -14.63 12.73
C LYS A 118 20.41 -13.95 12.14
N GLY A 119 21.20 -13.25 12.95
CA GLY A 119 22.37 -12.51 12.46
C GLY A 119 23.47 -13.42 11.89
N THR A 120 23.52 -14.67 12.39
CA THR A 120 24.50 -15.69 12.00
C THR A 120 24.12 -16.45 10.74
N ASP A 121 22.84 -16.50 10.38
CA ASP A 121 22.32 -17.30 9.27
C ASP A 121 22.08 -16.45 8.02
N ASN A 122 22.94 -16.68 7.01
CA ASN A 122 22.88 -15.94 5.76
C ASN A 122 21.62 -16.21 4.94
N GLU A 123 21.01 -17.39 5.02
CA GLU A 123 19.79 -17.67 4.25
C GLU A 123 18.58 -16.95 4.85
N ASN A 124 18.55 -16.86 6.18
CA ASN A 124 17.46 -16.22 6.90
C ASN A 124 17.40 -14.71 6.63
N PHE A 125 18.51 -13.98 6.76
CA PHE A 125 18.50 -12.54 6.49
C PHE A 125 18.54 -12.18 5.00
N LYS A 126 18.83 -13.13 4.11
CA LYS A 126 18.86 -12.92 2.66
C LYS A 126 17.54 -12.36 2.14
N HIS A 127 16.40 -12.84 2.65
CA HIS A 127 15.08 -12.33 2.26
C HIS A 127 14.97 -10.81 2.48
N TRP A 128 15.40 -10.33 3.65
CA TRP A 128 15.37 -8.90 4.00
C TRP A 128 16.30 -8.07 3.12
N VAL A 129 17.51 -8.58 2.87
CA VAL A 129 18.50 -7.92 2.00
C VAL A 129 18.00 -7.85 0.56
N ASP A 130 17.43 -8.93 0.02
CA ASP A 130 16.90 -8.99 -1.34
C ASP A 130 15.67 -8.10 -1.50
N SER A 131 14.80 -8.03 -0.48
CA SER A 131 13.65 -7.11 -0.41
C SER A 131 14.10 -5.64 -0.45
N LEU A 132 15.12 -5.28 0.34
CA LEU A 132 15.72 -3.95 0.32
C LEU A 132 16.39 -3.64 -1.03
N GLN A 133 17.11 -4.59 -1.61
CA GLN A 133 17.74 -4.41 -2.91
C GLN A 133 16.71 -4.16 -4.02
N ASN A 134 15.60 -4.90 -4.03
CA ASN A 134 14.52 -4.70 -4.99
C ASN A 134 13.86 -3.34 -4.80
N PHE A 135 13.65 -2.92 -3.55
CA PHE A 135 13.10 -1.60 -3.24
C PHE A 135 14.02 -0.45 -3.66
N LEU A 136 15.34 -0.58 -3.43
CA LEU A 136 16.32 0.46 -3.73
C LEU A 136 16.81 0.45 -5.19
N LYS A 137 16.40 -0.54 -5.99
CA LYS A 137 16.76 -0.65 -7.40
C LYS A 137 16.49 0.66 -8.16
N ASP A 138 15.35 1.29 -7.90
CA ASP A 138 14.94 2.53 -8.56
C ASP A 138 15.74 3.76 -8.15
N TYR A 139 16.41 3.69 -7.00
CA TYR A 139 17.27 4.77 -6.49
C TYR A 139 18.73 4.60 -6.95
N ILE A 140 19.16 3.35 -7.15
CA ILE A 140 20.56 3.03 -7.50
C ILE A 140 20.78 3.03 -9.02
N THR A 141 19.81 2.52 -9.79
CA THR A 141 19.97 2.38 -11.24
C THR A 141 19.35 3.56 -11.97
N PRO A 142 20.17 4.48 -12.52
CA PRO A 142 19.63 5.61 -13.28
C PRO A 142 18.91 5.08 -14.53
N GLY A 143 17.66 5.50 -14.73
CA GLY A 143 16.84 5.10 -15.89
C GLY A 143 15.97 3.86 -15.70
N SER A 144 15.79 3.33 -14.48
CA SER A 144 14.84 2.24 -14.23
C SER A 144 13.36 2.64 -14.42
N VAL A 145 13.07 3.95 -14.30
CA VAL A 145 11.75 4.55 -14.55
C VAL A 145 11.86 5.49 -15.74
N LEU A 146 10.82 5.52 -16.58
CA LEU A 146 10.71 6.48 -17.68
C LEU A 146 10.90 7.92 -17.16
N GLY A 147 11.80 8.69 -17.80
CA GLY A 147 12.08 10.09 -17.43
C GLY A 147 13.16 10.30 -16.35
N LEU A 148 13.61 9.25 -15.67
CA LEU A 148 14.57 9.30 -14.54
C LEU A 148 16.00 9.71 -14.95
N GLY A 149 16.27 10.04 -16.22
CA GLY A 149 17.58 10.57 -16.67
C GLY A 149 17.52 12.00 -17.20
N ALA A 150 16.38 12.44 -17.73
CA ALA A 150 16.25 13.74 -18.40
C ALA A 150 15.71 14.85 -17.47
N ASN A 151 14.91 14.47 -16.48
CA ASN A 151 14.18 15.41 -15.61
C ASN A 151 14.79 15.55 -14.20
N ILE A 152 15.93 14.92 -13.93
CA ILE A 152 16.58 14.98 -12.62
C ILE A 152 17.44 16.24 -12.48
N ASN A 153 17.33 16.91 -11.34
CA ASN A 153 18.22 17.97 -10.90
C ASN A 153 18.74 17.70 -9.48
N LYS A 154 19.97 18.15 -9.20
CA LYS A 154 20.46 18.20 -7.81
C LYS A 154 19.80 19.36 -7.09
N CYS A 155 19.06 19.05 -6.03
CA CYS A 155 18.37 20.05 -5.22
C CYS A 155 19.09 20.27 -3.90
N ASP A 156 18.93 21.47 -3.37
CA ASP A 156 19.37 21.84 -2.03
C ASP A 156 18.33 22.79 -1.41
N TYR A 157 18.44 23.09 -0.12
CA TYR A 157 17.51 24.00 0.57
C TYR A 157 17.45 25.41 -0.04
N ASN A 158 18.54 25.84 -0.70
CA ASN A 158 18.61 27.11 -1.42
C ASN A 158 18.10 27.04 -2.86
N GLN A 159 18.05 25.84 -3.44
CA GLN A 159 17.83 25.62 -4.87
C GLN A 159 16.76 24.54 -5.05
N PRO A 160 15.47 24.93 -5.00
CA PRO A 160 14.39 24.00 -5.32
C PRO A 160 14.42 23.61 -6.81
N PRO A 161 13.80 22.48 -7.18
CA PRO A 161 13.74 22.07 -8.58
C PRO A 161 12.92 23.07 -9.40
N PRO A 162 13.32 23.38 -10.65
CA PRO A 162 12.50 24.15 -11.56
C PRO A 162 11.25 23.36 -11.98
N PRO A 163 10.19 24.04 -12.47
CA PRO A 163 8.96 23.37 -12.87
C PRO A 163 9.18 22.22 -13.87
N GLY A 164 8.58 21.07 -13.60
CA GLY A 164 8.69 19.87 -14.45
C GLY A 164 9.94 19.02 -14.24
N LYS A 165 10.86 19.43 -13.35
CA LYS A 165 12.01 18.64 -12.93
C LYS A 165 11.84 18.10 -11.51
N VAL A 166 12.55 17.02 -11.21
CA VAL A 166 12.51 16.31 -9.93
C VAL A 166 13.88 16.30 -9.27
N CYS A 167 13.90 16.20 -7.95
CA CYS A 167 15.13 16.16 -7.18
C CYS A 167 15.78 14.78 -7.19
N ASP A 168 17.09 14.75 -7.38
CA ASP A 168 17.91 13.56 -7.22
C ASP A 168 17.96 13.11 -5.75
N VAL A 169 17.86 11.80 -5.51
CA VAL A 169 18.02 11.21 -4.18
C VAL A 169 19.40 10.56 -4.13
N ASP A 170 20.34 11.23 -3.45
CA ASP A 170 21.72 10.73 -3.37
C ASP A 170 21.83 9.50 -2.45
N VAL A 171 22.21 8.37 -3.06
CA VAL A 171 22.40 7.07 -2.39
C VAL A 171 23.82 6.91 -1.81
N LYS A 172 24.77 7.80 -2.15
CA LYS A 172 26.19 7.64 -1.78
C LYS A 172 26.45 7.72 -0.28
N ASN A 173 25.65 8.51 0.43
CA ASN A 173 25.87 8.84 1.85
C ASN A 173 25.12 7.89 2.81
N TRP A 174 24.83 6.66 2.39
CA TRP A 174 24.10 5.68 3.22
C TRP A 174 25.00 4.69 3.96
N TYR A 175 26.34 4.83 3.93
CA TYR A 175 27.22 3.94 4.69
C TYR A 175 26.90 3.98 6.21
N PRO A 176 26.71 2.84 6.90
CA PRO A 176 26.97 1.45 6.47
C PRO A 176 25.77 0.69 5.86
N CYS A 177 24.63 1.34 5.62
CA CYS A 177 23.41 0.80 5.02
C CYS A 177 23.48 0.68 3.48
N THR A 178 24.55 0.12 2.95
CA THR A 178 24.71 -0.10 1.51
C THR A 178 24.54 -1.57 1.12
N LYS A 179 24.38 -1.82 -0.19
CA LYS A 179 24.22 -3.17 -0.73
C LYS A 179 25.46 -4.03 -0.47
N GLU A 180 26.66 -3.45 -0.58
CA GLU A 180 27.94 -4.13 -0.38
C GLU A 180 28.06 -4.68 1.05
N ASN A 181 27.53 -3.93 2.02
CA ASN A 181 27.53 -4.31 3.43
C ASN A 181 26.25 -5.10 3.84
N ARG A 182 25.44 -5.56 2.87
CA ARG A 182 24.17 -6.27 3.11
C ARG A 182 23.24 -5.54 4.09
N TYR A 183 23.21 -4.21 4.02
CA TYR A 183 22.46 -3.34 4.94
C TYR A 183 22.72 -3.63 6.43
N ASN A 184 23.92 -4.14 6.73
CA ASN A 184 24.42 -4.45 8.07
C ASN A 184 23.64 -5.53 8.87
N TYR A 185 22.78 -6.32 8.20
CA TYR A 185 22.06 -7.46 8.80
C TYR A 185 23.01 -8.53 9.36
N HIS A 186 24.12 -8.80 8.67
CA HIS A 186 25.12 -9.78 9.09
C HIS A 186 25.86 -9.42 10.41
N LYS A 187 25.73 -8.19 10.91
CA LYS A 187 26.30 -7.75 12.20
C LYS A 187 25.25 -7.59 13.29
N SER A 188 24.04 -8.11 13.08
CA SER A 188 22.92 -7.92 14.01
C SER A 188 22.60 -6.43 14.26
N ALA A 189 22.91 -5.57 13.29
CA ALA A 189 22.76 -4.12 13.37
C ALA A 189 22.04 -3.62 12.11
N PRO A 190 20.74 -3.94 11.95
CA PRO A 190 20.03 -3.83 10.68
C PRO A 190 19.73 -2.36 10.34
N CYS A 191 19.61 -2.10 9.03
CA CYS A 191 19.12 -0.82 8.52
C CYS A 191 17.69 -0.93 8.02
N ILE A 192 16.82 -0.05 8.50
CA ILE A 192 15.41 0.03 8.11
C ILE A 192 15.18 1.37 7.42
N PHE A 193 14.58 1.36 6.24
CA PHE A 193 14.31 2.57 5.46
C PHE A 193 12.91 3.08 5.74
N LEU A 194 12.81 4.35 6.07
CA LEU A 194 11.57 5.07 6.23
C LEU A 194 11.25 5.88 4.96
N LYS A 195 9.97 5.89 4.60
CA LYS A 195 9.45 6.59 3.42
C LYS A 195 8.11 7.21 3.76
N LEU A 196 7.94 8.50 3.44
CA LEU A 196 6.66 9.18 3.58
C LEU A 196 5.74 8.86 2.39
N ASN A 197 4.44 8.68 2.66
CA ASN A 197 3.45 8.46 1.60
C ASN A 197 3.31 9.70 0.70
N LYS A 198 3.17 9.47 -0.61
CA LYS A 198 3.02 10.53 -1.61
C LYS A 198 1.57 11.03 -1.60
N ILE A 199 1.36 12.31 -1.31
CA ILE A 199 0.07 12.99 -1.47
C ILE A 199 0.23 14.10 -2.49
N TYR A 200 -0.61 14.11 -3.52
CA TYR A 200 -0.55 15.12 -4.59
C TYR A 200 -0.77 16.52 -4.03
N GLY A 201 0.12 17.45 -4.36
CA GLY A 201 0.03 18.86 -3.96
C GLY A 201 0.26 19.12 -2.47
N TRP A 202 0.60 18.11 -1.67
CA TRP A 202 0.85 18.27 -0.24
C TRP A 202 2.16 18.99 0.03
N ARG A 203 2.11 20.01 0.89
CA ARG A 203 3.27 20.78 1.33
C ARG A 203 3.44 20.64 2.84
N PRO A 204 4.63 20.28 3.34
CA PRO A 204 4.90 20.23 4.77
C PRO A 204 4.96 21.63 5.39
N ASP A 205 4.40 21.75 6.60
CA ASP A 205 4.54 22.95 7.43
C ASP A 205 5.65 22.72 8.47
N PHE A 206 6.80 23.37 8.29
CA PHE A 206 7.98 23.11 9.11
C PHE A 206 7.97 23.82 10.47
N TYR A 207 8.82 23.35 11.38
CA TYR A 207 9.10 24.03 12.65
C TYR A 207 10.18 25.10 12.44
N ASN A 208 9.75 26.31 12.08
CA ASN A 208 10.65 27.46 11.93
C ASN A 208 11.21 27.95 13.28
N ASP A 209 10.46 27.71 14.38
CA ASP A 209 10.79 28.19 15.72
C ASP A 209 11.10 27.01 16.65
N THR A 210 12.15 27.20 17.45
CA THR A 210 12.61 26.23 18.46
C THR A 210 11.85 26.35 19.78
N GLU A 211 11.14 27.46 19.99
CA GLU A 211 10.43 27.76 21.24
C GLU A 211 9.09 27.01 21.34
N HIS A 212 8.43 26.77 20.20
CA HIS A 212 7.11 26.15 20.13
C HIS A 212 7.18 24.71 19.58
N LEU A 213 8.15 23.92 20.05
CA LEU A 213 8.24 22.50 19.69
C LEU A 213 7.23 21.67 20.49
N PRO A 214 6.61 20.65 19.88
CA PRO A 214 5.60 19.82 20.55
C PRO A 214 6.14 19.16 21.82
N GLU A 215 5.34 19.08 22.88
CA GLU A 215 5.74 18.41 24.13
C GLU A 215 6.13 16.95 23.89
N LYS A 216 5.35 16.23 23.07
CA LYS A 216 5.56 14.82 22.70
C LYS A 216 6.81 14.57 21.86
N MET A 217 7.46 15.61 21.32
CA MET A 217 8.68 15.45 20.55
C MET A 217 9.85 15.09 21.48
N PRO A 218 10.63 14.03 21.18
CA PRO A 218 11.76 13.61 22.00
C PRO A 218 12.78 14.73 22.26
N LEU A 219 13.36 14.75 23.47
CA LEU A 219 14.32 15.78 23.89
C LEU A 219 15.57 15.80 23.01
N ASP A 220 16.08 14.64 22.63
CA ASP A 220 17.25 14.50 21.75
C ASP A 220 17.01 15.14 20.37
N LEU A 221 15.78 15.03 19.85
CA LEU A 221 15.40 15.67 18.60
C LEU A 221 15.27 17.19 18.76
N LYS A 222 14.71 17.67 19.88
CA LYS A 222 14.63 19.11 20.17
C LYS A 222 16.02 19.74 20.25
N GLU A 223 16.95 19.10 20.93
CA GLU A 223 18.36 19.52 21.03
C GLU A 223 19.04 19.53 19.66
N HIS A 224 18.81 18.49 18.84
CA HIS A 224 19.33 18.43 17.48
C HIS A 224 18.84 19.60 16.62
N ILE A 225 17.53 19.89 16.65
CA ILE A 225 16.93 21.01 15.91
C ILE A 225 17.51 22.35 16.41
N ALA A 226 17.66 22.53 17.73
CA ALA A 226 18.26 23.73 18.31
C ALA A 226 19.71 23.93 17.87
N SER A 227 20.50 22.86 17.80
CA SER A 227 21.89 22.90 17.32
C SER A 227 21.98 23.30 15.84
N LEU A 228 21.05 22.81 15.01
CA LEU A 228 21.01 23.10 13.59
C LEU A 228 20.56 24.53 13.29
N LYS A 229 19.65 25.08 14.09
CA LYS A 229 19.25 26.49 13.98
C LYS A 229 20.45 27.44 14.13
N GLY A 230 21.41 27.10 15.00
CA GLY A 230 22.64 27.86 15.17
C GLY A 230 23.59 27.81 13.96
N ASN A 231 23.57 26.72 13.20
CA ASN A 231 24.46 26.52 12.06
C ASN A 231 23.85 27.00 10.73
N ASN A 232 22.62 26.59 10.42
CA ASN A 232 21.95 26.94 9.17
C ASN A 232 20.42 26.85 9.33
N SER A 233 19.76 28.00 9.36
CA SER A 233 18.29 28.11 9.53
C SER A 233 17.50 27.44 8.41
N LEU A 234 18.05 27.31 7.20
CA LEU A 234 17.34 26.72 6.06
C LEU A 234 17.11 25.22 6.21
N GLN A 235 17.97 24.53 6.97
CA GLN A 235 17.81 23.10 7.25
C GLN A 235 16.61 22.81 8.15
N LEU A 236 16.05 23.84 8.80
CA LEU A 236 14.79 23.73 9.55
C LEU A 236 13.60 23.40 8.64
N ASN A 237 13.72 23.66 7.32
CA ASN A 237 12.74 23.26 6.31
C ASN A 237 12.82 21.75 6.01
N THR A 238 12.77 20.93 7.07
CA THR A 238 12.87 19.47 7.04
C THR A 238 11.73 18.89 7.86
N ILE A 239 11.13 17.81 7.35
CA ILE A 239 10.19 16.98 8.11
C ILE A 239 11.05 16.06 8.98
N TRP A 240 11.07 16.30 10.28
CA TRP A 240 11.95 15.56 11.19
C TRP A 240 11.45 14.15 11.43
N VAL A 241 12.35 13.24 11.81
CA VAL A 241 11.99 11.85 12.13
C VAL A 241 12.63 11.46 13.46
N SER A 242 11.85 10.77 14.30
CA SER A 242 12.35 10.12 15.50
C SER A 242 11.80 8.70 15.59
N CYS A 243 12.65 7.76 15.99
CA CYS A 243 12.29 6.40 16.33
C CYS A 243 12.65 6.14 17.79
N GLU A 244 11.73 5.51 18.51
CA GLU A 244 11.86 5.17 19.92
C GLU A 244 11.24 3.79 20.19
N GLY A 245 11.58 3.17 21.31
CA GLY A 245 10.88 1.98 21.77
C GLY A 245 9.49 2.35 22.25
N GLU A 246 8.49 1.51 21.96
CA GLU A 246 7.09 1.78 22.33
C GLU A 246 6.88 1.75 23.85
N ASN A 247 7.43 0.74 24.52
CA ASN A 247 7.36 0.61 25.98
C ASN A 247 8.70 0.96 26.64
N PRO A 248 8.72 1.26 27.96
CA PRO A 248 9.97 1.52 28.69
C PRO A 248 11.00 0.40 28.53
N ALA A 249 10.55 -0.86 28.52
CA ALA A 249 11.42 -2.01 28.26
C ALA A 249 12.01 -1.98 26.84
N ASP A 250 11.21 -1.63 25.83
CA ASP A 250 11.70 -1.51 24.45
C ASP A 250 12.73 -0.37 24.33
N GLN A 251 12.50 0.74 25.03
CA GLN A 251 13.38 1.91 25.02
C GLN A 251 14.76 1.62 25.61
N GLU A 252 14.85 0.76 26.62
CA GLU A 252 16.14 0.31 27.17
C GLU A 252 16.87 -0.68 26.24
N ASN A 253 16.11 -1.43 25.43
CA ASN A 253 16.62 -2.55 24.65
C ASN A 253 16.93 -2.19 23.17
N ILE A 254 16.34 -1.12 22.65
CA ILE A 254 16.51 -0.66 21.25
C ILE A 254 17.95 -0.22 20.93
N GLY A 255 18.68 0.24 21.95
CA GLY A 255 20.06 0.73 21.83
C GLY A 255 20.18 2.03 21.01
N PRO A 256 21.42 2.43 20.66
CA PRO A 256 21.66 3.67 19.91
C PRO A 256 21.23 3.54 18.45
N ILE A 257 20.58 4.59 17.95
CA ILE A 257 20.05 4.69 16.58
C ILE A 257 20.74 5.81 15.82
N ASN A 258 21.20 5.51 14.60
CA ASN A 258 21.75 6.51 13.69
C ASN A 258 20.82 6.73 12.48
N TYR A 259 20.64 7.98 12.08
CA TYR A 259 19.84 8.35 10.90
C TYR A 259 20.75 8.74 9.74
N LEU A 260 20.52 8.15 8.57
CA LEU A 260 21.33 8.33 7.37
C LEU A 260 20.47 8.76 6.18
N PRO A 261 20.95 9.68 5.33
CA PRO A 261 22.18 10.48 5.50
C PRO A 261 21.98 11.63 6.50
N ARG A 262 20.73 11.91 6.87
CA ARG A 262 20.32 12.97 7.79
C ARG A 262 19.04 12.57 8.50
N ARG A 263 18.76 13.22 9.62
CA ARG A 263 17.57 12.93 10.44
C ARG A 263 16.33 13.65 9.89
N GLY A 264 15.70 13.09 8.86
CA GLY A 264 14.43 13.59 8.32
C GLY A 264 14.40 13.77 6.80
N PHE A 265 13.24 14.20 6.30
CA PHE A 265 12.98 14.40 4.87
C PHE A 265 13.08 15.89 4.52
N PRO A 266 14.03 16.31 3.65
CA PRO A 266 14.14 17.70 3.26
C PRO A 266 12.89 18.21 2.53
N GLY A 267 12.53 19.46 2.81
CA GLY A 267 11.35 20.10 2.25
C GLY A 267 11.35 20.28 0.74
N TYR A 268 12.54 20.42 0.12
CA TYR A 268 12.68 20.67 -1.31
C TYR A 268 12.24 19.49 -2.21
N PHE A 269 11.98 18.31 -1.63
CA PHE A 269 11.36 17.20 -2.35
C PHE A 269 9.83 17.35 -2.48
N TYR A 270 9.22 18.29 -1.77
CA TYR A 270 7.77 18.51 -1.77
C TYR A 270 7.43 19.85 -2.42
N PRO A 271 6.26 19.98 -3.08
CA PRO A 271 5.16 19.01 -3.16
C PRO A 271 5.36 17.91 -4.23
N TYR A 272 4.59 16.83 -4.10
CA TYR A 272 4.48 15.82 -5.14
C TYR A 272 3.46 16.24 -6.20
N GLU A 273 3.89 16.40 -7.44
CA GLU A 273 3.05 16.84 -8.57
C GLU A 273 2.90 15.77 -9.67
N ASN A 274 3.08 14.49 -9.32
CA ASN A 274 3.04 13.37 -10.27
C ASN A 274 4.01 13.54 -11.46
N SER A 275 5.12 14.24 -11.24
CA SER A 275 6.17 14.43 -12.25
C SER A 275 6.89 13.12 -12.54
N GLU A 276 7.16 12.86 -13.82
CA GLU A 276 7.89 11.67 -14.26
C GLU A 276 9.30 11.63 -13.67
N GLY A 277 9.70 10.46 -13.17
CA GLY A 277 10.98 10.28 -12.50
C GLY A 277 11.02 10.70 -11.03
N TYR A 278 9.92 11.17 -10.43
CA TYR A 278 9.89 11.54 -9.02
C TYR A 278 10.17 10.36 -8.08
N LEU A 279 11.22 10.48 -7.28
CA LEU A 279 11.56 9.57 -6.19
C LEU A 279 11.26 10.23 -4.84
N SER A 280 10.62 9.47 -3.94
CA SER A 280 10.40 9.95 -2.57
C SER A 280 11.73 9.96 -1.82
N PRO A 281 12.03 10.97 -1.01
CA PRO A 281 13.20 10.93 -0.15
C PRO A 281 13.08 9.77 0.85
N LEU A 282 14.24 9.16 1.17
CA LEU A 282 14.35 8.06 2.10
C LEU A 282 15.26 8.45 3.27
N VAL A 283 14.96 7.90 4.44
CA VAL A 283 15.82 7.97 5.62
C VAL A 283 16.12 6.55 6.07
N ALA A 284 17.39 6.18 6.15
CA ALA A 284 17.80 4.91 6.72
C ALA A 284 18.01 5.07 8.23
N VAL A 285 17.31 4.24 9.00
CA VAL A 285 17.43 4.12 10.45
C VAL A 285 18.30 2.90 10.72
N HIS A 286 19.51 3.16 11.19
CA HIS A 286 20.50 2.14 11.51
C HIS A 286 20.50 1.87 13.01
N PHE A 287 20.11 0.66 13.39
CA PHE A 287 20.15 0.19 14.77
C PHE A 287 21.55 -0.32 15.07
N VAL A 288 22.36 0.45 15.80
CA VAL A 288 23.79 0.19 15.94
C VAL A 288 24.07 -0.99 16.86
N ARG A 289 23.31 -1.10 17.96
CA ARG A 289 23.46 -2.18 18.94
C ARG A 289 22.13 -2.47 19.65
N PRO A 290 21.11 -2.99 18.94
CA PRO A 290 19.90 -3.50 19.57
C PRO A 290 20.22 -4.75 20.39
N ARG A 291 19.44 -5.01 21.45
CA ARG A 291 19.57 -6.25 22.24
C ARG A 291 19.01 -7.44 21.47
N THR A 292 19.76 -8.54 21.44
CA THR A 292 19.39 -9.79 20.75
C THR A 292 18.58 -10.72 21.66
N GLY A 293 17.83 -11.65 21.07
CA GLY A 293 17.02 -12.67 21.75
C GLY A 293 15.74 -12.15 22.40
N ILE A 294 15.31 -10.93 22.08
CA ILE A 294 14.07 -10.33 22.55
C ILE A 294 13.34 -9.61 21.42
N LEU A 295 12.02 -9.51 21.56
CA LEU A 295 11.16 -8.72 20.67
C LEU A 295 11.18 -7.26 21.13
N ILE A 296 11.53 -6.34 20.22
CA ILE A 296 11.58 -4.90 20.48
C ILE A 296 10.51 -4.22 19.62
N ASN A 297 9.56 -3.55 20.26
CA ASN A 297 8.55 -2.75 19.55
C ASN A 297 9.09 -1.35 19.27
N VAL A 298 9.19 -1.00 17.99
CA VAL A 298 9.74 0.29 17.55
C VAL A 298 8.63 1.15 16.96
N GLU A 299 8.52 2.37 17.45
CA GLU A 299 7.63 3.39 16.89
C GLU A 299 8.46 4.54 16.30
N CYS A 300 8.28 4.80 15.00
CA CYS A 300 8.89 5.93 14.31
C CYS A 300 7.82 6.96 13.95
N LYS A 301 8.08 8.24 14.23
CA LYS A 301 7.19 9.38 14.00
C LYS A 301 7.85 10.40 13.08
N ALA A 302 7.07 10.95 12.15
CA ALA A 302 7.47 12.09 11.31
C ALA A 302 6.87 13.38 11.87
N TRP A 303 7.68 14.43 12.04
CA TRP A 303 7.29 15.67 12.68
C TRP A 303 7.26 16.82 11.69
N ALA A 304 6.07 17.38 11.49
CA ALA A 304 5.80 18.67 10.87
C ALA A 304 4.51 19.22 11.51
N LYS A 305 4.29 20.54 11.47
CA LYS A 305 3.13 21.19 12.11
C LYS A 305 1.79 20.66 11.60
N ASN A 306 1.73 20.24 10.33
CA ASN A 306 0.53 19.70 9.69
C ASN A 306 0.45 18.17 9.68
N ILE A 307 1.41 17.46 10.31
CA ILE A 307 1.35 16.01 10.51
C ILE A 307 0.80 15.73 11.90
N LYS A 308 -0.38 15.12 11.97
CA LYS A 308 -0.96 14.59 13.21
C LYS A 308 -0.58 13.13 13.36
N HIS A 309 -0.25 12.72 14.57
CA HIS A 309 0.07 11.32 14.89
C HIS A 309 -1.17 10.58 15.37
N SER A 310 -1.54 9.51 14.68
CA SER A 310 -2.57 8.55 15.11
C SER A 310 -2.05 7.13 14.92
N ARG A 311 -2.03 6.36 16.02
CA ARG A 311 -1.57 4.97 16.01
C ARG A 311 -2.51 4.07 15.22
N ASN A 312 -3.82 4.18 15.48
CA ASN A 312 -4.84 3.31 14.87
C ASN A 312 -4.87 3.46 13.36
N ASP A 313 -4.71 4.70 12.88
CA ASP A 313 -4.80 5.01 11.46
C ASP A 313 -3.44 4.95 10.75
N LYS A 314 -2.35 4.66 11.47
CA LYS A 314 -0.96 4.68 10.98
C LYS A 314 -0.60 6.01 10.29
N ILE A 315 -1.11 7.11 10.85
CA ILE A 315 -0.95 8.45 10.29
C ILE A 315 0.19 9.16 11.00
N GLY A 316 1.15 9.70 10.24
CA GLY A 316 2.32 10.40 10.77
C GLY A 316 3.30 9.53 11.55
N ALA A 317 2.97 8.26 11.80
CA ALA A 317 3.74 7.32 12.59
C ALA A 317 3.69 5.93 11.95
N VAL A 318 4.70 5.13 12.23
CA VAL A 318 4.80 3.74 11.80
C VAL A 318 5.34 2.90 12.95
N HIS A 319 4.71 1.75 13.13
CA HIS A 319 5.10 0.75 14.11
C HIS A 319 5.61 -0.49 13.39
N PHE A 320 6.69 -1.05 13.89
CA PHE A 320 7.19 -2.36 13.50
C PHE A 320 7.90 -3.04 14.67
N GLU A 321 8.01 -4.36 14.60
CA GLU A 321 8.61 -5.17 15.64
C GLU A 321 9.95 -5.69 15.12
N LEU A 322 10.98 -5.65 15.96
CA LEU A 322 12.33 -6.09 15.60
C LEU A 322 12.76 -7.19 16.56
N MET A 323 13.13 -8.35 16.02
CA MET A 323 13.68 -9.46 16.79
C MET A 323 14.91 -10.02 16.08
N ILE A 324 16.03 -10.07 16.81
CA ILE A 324 17.31 -10.51 16.26
C ILE A 324 17.84 -11.65 17.12
N ASP A 325 18.04 -12.81 16.50
CA ASP A 325 18.54 -14.03 17.15
C ASP A 325 20.03 -14.30 16.86
#